data_AF-K5VMV7-F1
#
_entry.id   AF-K5VMV7-F1
#
_cell.length_a   1.000
_cell.length_b   1.000
_cell.length_c   1.000
_cell.angle_alpha   90.00
_cell.angle_beta   90.00
_cell.angle_gamma   90.00
#
_symmetry.space_group_name_H-M   'P 1'
#
loop_
_entity.id
_entity.type
_entity.pdbx_description
1 polymer ?
#
loop_
_entity_poly.entity_id
_entity_poly.type
_entity_poly.pdbx_seq_one_letter_code
_entity_poly.pdbx_strand_id
1 'polypeptide(L)'
;MIQEEDWTRVQLCADILMDANKYQQHFSSDQIPTLHRAIPALENLCARWEKKADDRRYEKFHSALRDGVDKLSKYYWKLDDSRAYILALLLHPYYKSDYIQMKWGGKKEQEEAIKAGNFDAINWQEHAEEIIEKAPL
;
A
#
# COMPACT_ATOMS: atom_id res chain seq x y z
N MET A 1 -25.32 31.75 -0.55
CA MET A 1 -23.97 32.34 -0.47
C MET A 1 -23.08 31.28 0.14
N ILE A 2 -21.95 30.95 -0.50
CA ILE A 2 -20.97 29.99 0.03
C ILE A 2 -20.27 30.65 1.21
N GLN A 3 -20.16 29.96 2.35
CA GLN A 3 -19.45 30.49 3.52
C GLN A 3 -17.97 30.11 3.49
N GLU A 4 -17.13 30.82 4.24
CA GLU A 4 -15.69 30.52 4.36
C GLU A 4 -15.43 29.07 4.84
N GLU A 5 -16.33 28.55 5.67
CA GLU A 5 -16.29 27.17 6.16
C GLU A 5 -16.49 26.14 5.04
N ASP A 6 -17.35 26.45 4.06
CA ASP A 6 -17.58 25.60 2.89
C ASP A 6 -16.32 25.56 2.03
N TRP A 7 -15.63 26.69 1.88
CA TRP A 7 -14.40 26.76 1.09
C TRP A 7 -13.26 26.00 1.76
N THR A 8 -13.14 26.12 3.08
CA THR A 8 -12.22 25.31 3.89
C THR A 8 -12.49 23.82 3.69
N ARG A 9 -13.76 23.40 3.68
CA ARG A 9 -14.13 22.00 3.45
C ARG A 9 -13.74 21.52 2.05
N VAL A 10 -13.96 22.33 1.02
CA VAL A 10 -13.54 22.00 -0.36
C VAL A 10 -12.03 21.84 -0.45
N GLN A 11 -11.27 22.73 0.18
CA GLN A 11 -9.80 22.66 0.18
C GLN A 11 -9.29 21.38 0.87
N LEU A 12 -9.87 21.00 2.01
CA LEU A 12 -9.52 19.75 2.70
C LEU A 12 -9.86 18.52 1.86
N CYS A 13 -11.00 18.53 1.17
CA CYS A 13 -11.39 17.46 0.25
C CYS A 13 -10.40 17.36 -0.92
N ALA A 14 -10.05 18.49 -1.54
CA ALA A 14 -9.09 18.54 -2.64
C ALA A 14 -7.71 18.03 -2.21
N ASP A 15 -7.28 18.36 -0.98
CA ASP A 15 -6.03 17.87 -0.40
C ASP A 15 -6.04 16.35 -0.18
N ILE A 16 -7.16 15.76 0.26
CA ILE A 16 -7.32 14.28 0.33
C ILE A 16 -7.21 13.66 -1.07
N LEU A 17 -7.94 14.21 -2.06
CA LEU A 17 -7.95 13.67 -3.42
C LEU A 17 -6.61 13.82 -4.14
N MET A 18 -5.86 14.88 -3.81
CA MET A 18 -4.52 15.11 -4.35
C MET A 18 -3.55 13.98 -3.98
N ASP A 19 -3.73 13.32 -2.83
CA ASP A 19 -2.92 12.17 -2.46
C ASP A 19 -3.11 11.03 -3.45
N ALA A 20 -4.36 10.64 -3.73
CA ALA A 20 -4.65 9.60 -4.72
C ALA A 20 -4.16 9.98 -6.13
N ASN A 21 -4.35 11.24 -6.54
CA ASN A 21 -3.87 11.71 -7.84
C ASN A 21 -2.34 11.57 -7.98
N LYS A 22 -1.56 11.91 -6.95
CA LYS A 22 -0.08 11.75 -6.98
C LYS A 22 0.32 10.31 -7.24
N TYR A 23 -0.30 9.35 -6.56
CA TYR A 23 0.01 7.94 -6.75
C TYR A 23 -0.47 7.41 -8.09
N GLN A 24 -1.65 7.82 -8.57
CA GLN A 24 -2.12 7.47 -9.91
C GLN A 24 -1.08 7.85 -10.98
N GLN A 25 -0.50 9.06 -10.89
CA GLN A 25 0.48 9.52 -11.87
C GLN A 25 1.75 8.65 -11.95
N HIS A 26 2.09 7.91 -10.89
CA HIS A 26 3.22 6.97 -10.93
C HIS A 26 3.02 5.81 -11.90
N PHE A 27 1.77 5.52 -12.28
CA PHE A 27 1.38 4.45 -13.19
C PHE A 27 1.09 4.93 -14.62
N SER A 28 1.12 6.24 -14.87
CA SER A 28 0.79 6.83 -16.18
C SER A 28 1.90 6.68 -17.23
N SER A 29 3.08 6.18 -16.86
CA SER A 29 4.18 6.00 -17.82
C SER A 29 3.96 4.75 -18.67
N ASP A 30 4.08 4.91 -19.98
CA ASP A 30 4.10 3.85 -20.98
C ASP A 30 5.54 3.44 -21.39
N GLN A 31 6.53 4.23 -21.01
CA GLN A 31 7.95 4.01 -21.36
C GLN A 31 8.75 3.26 -20.30
N ILE A 32 8.31 3.26 -19.05
CA ILE A 32 9.03 2.68 -17.92
C ILE A 32 8.12 1.68 -17.21
N PRO A 33 8.61 0.50 -16.77
CA PRO A 33 7.80 -0.42 -15.97
C PRO A 33 7.24 0.27 -14.74
N THR A 34 5.94 0.14 -14.48
CA THR A 34 5.28 0.78 -13.32
C THR A 34 4.79 -0.22 -12.29
N LEU A 35 4.77 -1.52 -12.62
CA LEU A 35 4.20 -2.57 -11.77
C LEU A 35 4.85 -2.66 -10.39
N HIS A 36 6.19 -2.49 -10.33
CA HIS A 36 6.96 -2.48 -9.07
C HIS A 36 6.54 -1.36 -8.11
N ARG A 37 5.81 -0.34 -8.60
CA ARG A 37 5.34 0.80 -7.79
C ARG A 37 4.00 0.54 -7.12
N ALA A 38 3.26 -0.49 -7.55
CA ALA A 38 1.88 -0.74 -7.10
C ALA A 38 1.78 -0.93 -5.59
N ILE A 39 2.54 -1.88 -5.06
CA ILE A 39 2.58 -2.18 -3.63
C ILE A 39 3.04 -0.97 -2.82
N PRO A 40 4.21 -0.33 -3.11
CA PRO A 40 4.65 0.85 -2.38
C PRO A 40 3.64 2.00 -2.44
N ALA A 41 2.99 2.22 -3.59
CA ALA A 41 2.02 3.30 -3.73
C ALA A 41 0.77 3.08 -2.87
N LEU A 42 0.25 1.85 -2.83
CA LEU A 42 -0.90 1.49 -2.00
C LEU A 42 -0.57 1.62 -0.51
N GLU A 43 0.56 1.05 -0.06
CA GLU A 43 0.98 1.14 1.35
C GLU A 43 1.16 2.60 1.80
N ASN A 44 1.81 3.42 0.96
CA ASN A 44 1.99 4.83 1.28
C ASN A 44 0.67 5.62 1.27
N LEU A 45 -0.24 5.33 0.35
CA LEU A 45 -1.56 5.98 0.32
C LEU A 45 -2.39 5.60 1.55
N CYS A 46 -2.45 4.31 1.91
CA CYS A 46 -3.10 3.84 3.14
C CYS A 46 -2.54 4.59 4.36
N ALA A 47 -1.22 4.55 4.55
CA ALA A 47 -0.57 5.20 5.70
C ALA A 47 -0.82 6.72 5.76
N ARG A 48 -0.94 7.40 4.61
CA ARG A 48 -1.28 8.83 4.57
C ARG A 48 -2.74 9.08 4.92
N TRP A 49 -3.66 8.25 4.45
CA TRP A 49 -5.09 8.38 4.76
C TRP A 49 -5.42 8.00 6.19
N GLU A 50 -4.75 6.99 6.77
CA GLU A 50 -4.81 6.68 8.20
C GLU A 50 -4.40 7.89 9.04
N LYS A 51 -3.24 8.50 8.75
CA LYS A 51 -2.79 9.72 9.44
C LYS A 51 -3.78 10.88 9.33
N LYS A 52 -4.45 11.03 8.18
CA LYS A 52 -5.50 12.05 8.00
C LYS A 52 -6.77 11.69 8.77
N ALA A 53 -7.11 10.40 8.88
CA ALA A 53 -8.27 9.92 9.63
C ALA A 53 -8.11 10.10 11.14
N ASP A 54 -6.88 10.26 11.64
CA ASP A 54 -6.60 10.59 13.04
C ASP A 54 -6.41 12.09 13.29
N ASP A 55 -6.23 12.88 12.24
CA ASP A 55 -6.03 14.33 12.34
C ASP A 55 -7.37 15.07 12.45
N ARG A 56 -7.53 15.82 13.54
CA ARG A 56 -8.73 16.63 13.84
C ARG A 56 -9.09 17.61 12.73
N ARG A 57 -8.13 18.04 11.90
CA ARG A 57 -8.41 18.91 10.73
C ARG A 57 -9.36 18.26 9.72
N TYR A 58 -9.34 16.93 9.62
CA TYR A 58 -10.16 16.17 8.69
C TYR A 58 -11.34 15.47 9.38
N GLU A 59 -11.76 15.91 10.57
CA GLU A 59 -12.83 15.27 11.36
C GLU A 59 -14.09 14.97 10.54
N LYS A 60 -14.52 15.92 9.70
CA LYS A 60 -15.69 15.76 8.82
C LYS A 60 -15.52 14.68 7.73
N PHE A 61 -14.30 14.21 7.50
CA PHE A 61 -13.94 13.21 6.49
C PHE A 61 -13.41 11.90 7.11
N HIS A 62 -13.34 11.77 8.43
CA HIS A 62 -12.79 10.57 9.10
C HIS A 62 -13.48 9.28 8.63
N SER A 63 -14.81 9.27 8.54
CA SER A 63 -15.54 8.10 8.04
C SER A 63 -15.15 7.75 6.61
N ALA A 64 -15.17 8.74 5.70
CA ALA A 64 -14.82 8.55 4.30
C ALA A 64 -13.35 8.11 4.11
N LEU A 65 -12.43 8.62 4.93
CA LEU A 65 -11.02 8.21 4.91
C LEU A 65 -10.86 6.75 5.37
N ARG A 66 -11.56 6.33 6.43
CA ARG A 66 -11.56 4.94 6.90
C ARG A 66 -12.12 3.99 5.86
N ASP A 67 -13.28 4.33 5.27
CA ASP A 67 -13.86 3.56 4.17
C ASP A 67 -12.89 3.48 2.96
N GLY A 68 -12.16 4.57 2.71
CA GLY A 68 -11.11 4.63 1.70
C GLY A 68 -9.94 3.69 1.99
N VAL A 69 -9.44 3.68 3.23
CA VAL A 69 -8.38 2.77 3.68
C VAL A 69 -8.85 1.32 3.57
N ASP A 70 -10.06 0.99 4.05
CA ASP A 70 -10.62 -0.37 3.93
C ASP A 70 -10.70 -0.82 2.46
N LYS A 71 -11.07 0.09 1.57
CA LYS A 71 -11.11 -0.18 0.13
C LYS A 71 -9.72 -0.44 -0.44
N LEU A 72 -8.73 0.36 -0.05
CA LEU A 72 -7.34 0.19 -0.50
C LEU A 72 -6.75 -1.12 0.04
N SER A 73 -6.96 -1.44 1.31
CA SER A 73 -6.53 -2.69 1.95
C SER A 73 -7.11 -3.91 1.24
N LYS A 74 -8.39 -3.86 0.85
CA LYS A 74 -9.02 -4.92 0.04
C LYS A 74 -8.29 -5.16 -1.29
N TYR A 75 -7.82 -4.11 -1.96
CA TYR A 75 -7.08 -4.27 -3.21
C TYR A 75 -5.63 -4.68 -2.98
N TYR A 76 -5.02 -4.21 -1.88
CA TYR A 76 -3.69 -4.64 -1.47
C TYR A 76 -3.64 -6.15 -1.26
N TRP A 77 -4.57 -6.74 -0.51
CA TRP A 77 -4.64 -8.20 -0.30
C TRP A 77 -4.82 -9.01 -1.58
N LYS A 78 -5.49 -8.43 -2.60
CA LYS A 78 -5.61 -9.10 -3.90
C LYS A 78 -4.30 -9.12 -4.70
N LEU A 79 -3.32 -8.30 -4.34
CA LEU A 79 -2.01 -8.34 -4.99
C LEU A 79 -1.23 -9.58 -4.56
N ASP A 80 -1.48 -10.10 -3.37
CA ASP A 80 -0.86 -11.32 -2.85
C ASP A 80 -1.19 -12.54 -3.72
N ASP A 81 -2.40 -12.56 -4.31
CA ASP A 81 -2.82 -13.59 -5.27
C ASP A 81 -2.04 -13.56 -6.61
N SER A 82 -1.25 -12.51 -6.85
CA SER A 82 -0.53 -12.31 -8.10
C SER A 82 0.97 -12.18 -7.89
N ARG A 83 1.67 -13.29 -8.17
CA ARG A 83 3.14 -13.39 -8.20
C ARG A 83 3.83 -12.27 -9.00
N ALA A 84 3.15 -11.70 -10.00
CA ALA A 84 3.72 -10.63 -10.85
C ALA A 84 4.13 -9.38 -10.06
N TYR A 85 3.40 -9.01 -9.00
CA TYR A 85 3.74 -7.83 -8.20
C TYR A 85 4.97 -8.07 -7.31
N ILE A 86 5.06 -9.26 -6.70
CA ILE A 86 6.22 -9.69 -5.90
C ILE A 86 7.44 -9.79 -6.80
N LEU A 87 7.33 -10.42 -7.98
CA LEU A 87 8.42 -10.48 -8.97
C LEU A 87 8.85 -9.09 -9.44
N ALA A 88 7.92 -8.17 -9.69
CA ALA A 88 8.27 -6.82 -10.12
C ALA A 88 9.07 -6.05 -9.06
N LEU A 89 8.74 -6.23 -7.78
CA LEU A 89 9.53 -5.67 -6.67
C LEU A 89 10.93 -6.29 -6.60
N LEU A 90 11.02 -7.62 -6.65
CA LEU A 90 12.28 -8.37 -6.58
C LEU A 90 13.23 -8.06 -7.75
N LEU A 91 12.69 -7.91 -8.96
CA LEU A 91 13.46 -7.60 -10.15
C LEU A 91 13.90 -6.12 -10.20
N HIS A 92 13.29 -5.26 -9.38
CA HIS A 92 13.65 -3.85 -9.35
C HIS A 92 15.05 -3.68 -8.69
N PRO A 93 16.05 -3.11 -9.40
CA PRO A 93 17.44 -3.09 -8.94
C PRO A 93 17.67 -2.41 -7.59
N TYR A 94 16.80 -1.47 -7.23
CA TYR A 94 16.86 -0.75 -5.95
C TYR A 94 16.19 -1.49 -4.79
N TYR A 95 15.14 -2.28 -5.05
CA TYR A 95 14.36 -2.91 -3.97
C TYR A 95 14.82 -4.33 -3.67
N LYS A 96 15.01 -5.16 -4.71
CA LYS A 96 15.41 -6.58 -4.58
C LYS A 96 14.63 -7.27 -3.45
N SER A 97 15.31 -8.08 -2.64
CA SER A 97 14.76 -8.67 -1.42
C SER A 97 14.66 -7.68 -0.25
N ASP A 98 15.41 -6.57 -0.28
CA ASP A 98 15.51 -5.61 0.83
C ASP A 98 14.15 -5.01 1.19
N TYR A 99 13.29 -4.75 0.20
CA TYR A 99 11.93 -4.24 0.46
C TYR A 99 11.12 -5.23 1.31
N ILE A 100 11.11 -6.50 0.93
CA ILE A 100 10.36 -7.56 1.61
C ILE A 100 10.90 -7.76 3.03
N GLN A 101 12.22 -7.79 3.18
CA GLN A 101 12.88 -7.91 4.49
C GLN A 101 12.53 -6.74 5.42
N MET A 102 12.53 -5.51 4.89
CA MET A 102 12.28 -4.31 5.68
C MET A 102 10.80 -4.10 6.02
N LYS A 103 9.88 -4.51 5.12
CA LYS A 103 8.45 -4.17 5.24
C LYS A 103 7.57 -5.33 5.72
N TRP A 104 7.88 -6.57 5.35
CA TRP A 104 6.95 -7.69 5.51
C TRP A 104 7.44 -8.76 6.49
N GLY A 105 8.71 -8.67 6.92
CA GLY A 105 9.28 -9.59 7.90
C GLY A 105 9.63 -10.96 7.30
N GLY A 106 10.25 -11.81 8.11
CA GLY A 106 10.64 -13.17 7.74
C GLY A 106 10.16 -14.19 8.76
N LYS A 107 10.93 -15.26 8.92
CA LYS A 107 10.60 -16.38 9.81
C LYS A 107 10.34 -15.95 11.27
N LYS A 108 11.10 -14.99 11.78
CA LYS A 108 10.96 -14.54 13.17
C LYS A 108 9.61 -13.86 13.39
N GLU A 109 9.25 -12.93 12.52
CA GLU A 109 7.98 -12.21 12.57
C GLU A 109 6.79 -13.16 12.36
N GLN A 110 6.94 -14.18 11.50
CA GLN A 110 5.95 -15.24 11.33
C GLN A 110 5.71 -16.00 12.63
N GLU A 111 6.78 -16.47 13.30
CA GLU A 111 6.66 -17.21 14.56
C GLU A 111 6.02 -16.36 15.67
N GLU A 112 6.34 -15.06 15.74
CA GLU A 112 5.74 -14.10 16.67
C GLU A 112 4.24 -13.91 16.38
N ALA A 113 3.86 -13.78 15.10
CA ALA A 113 2.46 -13.63 14.68
C ALA A 113 1.63 -14.89 14.99
N ILE A 114 2.19 -16.10 14.77
CA ILE A 114 1.54 -17.37 15.13
C ILE A 114 1.32 -17.45 16.64
N LYS A 115 2.33 -17.07 17.44
CA LYS A 115 2.19 -17.02 18.92
C LYS A 115 1.14 -16.01 19.38
N ALA A 116 0.96 -14.91 18.65
CA ALA A 116 -0.07 -13.92 18.90
C ALA A 116 -1.47 -14.34 18.40
N GLY A 117 -1.62 -15.51 17.78
CA GLY A 117 -2.90 -16.07 17.34
C GLY A 117 -3.22 -15.87 15.85
N ASN A 118 -2.30 -15.32 15.05
CA ASN A 118 -2.42 -15.27 13.60
C ASN A 118 -1.77 -16.52 12.96
N PHE A 119 -2.56 -17.58 12.79
CA PHE A 119 -2.09 -18.85 12.25
C PHE A 119 -1.78 -18.82 10.75
N ASP A 120 -2.32 -17.83 10.03
CA ASP A 120 -2.12 -17.65 8.59
C ASP A 120 -0.90 -16.76 8.28
N ALA A 121 -0.04 -16.49 9.26
CA ALA A 121 1.16 -15.68 9.05
C ALA A 121 2.10 -16.33 8.03
N ILE A 122 2.59 -15.54 7.08
CA ILE A 122 3.44 -15.98 5.97
C ILE A 122 4.88 -15.51 6.22
N ASN A 123 5.85 -16.40 5.99
CA ASN A 123 7.25 -16.01 5.85
C ASN A 123 7.46 -15.42 4.46
N TRP A 124 7.31 -14.10 4.34
CA TRP A 124 7.36 -13.42 3.05
C TRP A 124 8.73 -13.50 2.35
N GLN A 125 9.81 -13.69 3.10
CA GLN A 125 11.15 -13.89 2.52
C GLN A 125 11.24 -15.23 1.79
N GLU A 126 10.86 -16.31 2.44
CA GLU A 126 10.85 -17.66 1.85
C GLU A 126 9.83 -17.76 0.70
N HIS A 127 8.65 -17.15 0.87
CA HIS A 127 7.64 -17.10 -0.19
C HIS A 127 8.17 -16.39 -1.45
N ALA A 128 8.93 -15.30 -1.28
CA ALA A 128 9.54 -14.58 -2.39
C ALA A 128 10.62 -15.41 -3.10
N GLU A 129 11.44 -16.16 -2.36
CA GLU A 129 12.43 -17.09 -2.91
C GLU A 129 11.77 -18.21 -3.72
N GLU A 130 10.72 -18.84 -3.19
CA GLU A 130 9.96 -19.86 -3.91
C GLU A 130 9.36 -19.34 -5.22
N ILE A 131 8.91 -18.09 -5.24
CA ILE A 131 8.38 -17.46 -6.45
C ILE A 131 9.48 -17.32 -7.52
N ILE A 132 10.70 -16.97 -7.12
CA ILE A 132 11.85 -16.88 -8.04
C ILE A 132 12.19 -18.26 -8.59
N GLU A 133 12.29 -19.28 -7.74
CA GLU A 133 12.64 -20.65 -8.16
C GLU A 133 11.61 -21.25 -9.13
N LYS A 134 10.33 -20.96 -8.91
CA LYS A 134 9.22 -21.45 -9.74
C LYS A 134 8.95 -20.58 -10.98
N ALA A 135 9.64 -19.45 -11.13
CA ALA A 135 9.47 -18.59 -12.30
C ALA A 135 10.18 -19.23 -13.51
N PRO A 136 9.48 -19.46 -14.64
CA PRO A 136 10.15 -19.90 -15.85
C PRO A 136 11.03 -18.74 -16.35
N LEU A 137 12.34 -18.94 -16.30
CA LEU A 137 13.34 -18.07 -16.94
C LEU A 137 13.33 -18.24 -18.46
#